data_AF-A0A520K4K0-F1
#
_entry.id   AF-A0A520K4K0-F1
#
_cell.length_a   1.000
_cell.length_b   1.000
_cell.length_c   1.000
_cell.angle_alpha   90.00
_cell.angle_beta   90.00
_cell.angle_gamma   90.00
#
_symmetry.space_group_name_H-M   'P 1'
#
loop_
_entity.id
_entity.type
_entity.pdbx_description
1 polymer ?
#
loop_
_entity_poly.entity_id
_entity_poly.type
_entity_poly.pdbx_seq_one_letter_code
_entity_poly.pdbx_strand_id
1 'polypeptide(L)' 'MSNSTELSIRPATTGDAGAIHTILRELGWFNHVNKESPADTKTRITQHLKLYNSDESHTVFAAENQNGEVIGYLTCSPF' A
#
# COMPACT_ATOMS: atom_id res chain seq x y z
N MET A 1 -5.88 31.32 1.81
CA MET A 1 -6.18 30.53 0.60
C MET A 1 -6.03 29.06 0.98
N SER A 2 -7.12 28.29 0.95
CA SER A 2 -7.14 26.89 1.33
C SER A 2 -6.60 26.06 0.16
N ASN A 3 -5.43 25.47 0.29
CA ASN A 3 -5.00 24.34 -0.53
C ASN A 3 -4.79 23.16 0.42
N SER A 4 -5.88 22.71 1.05
CA SER A 4 -5.88 21.36 1.62
C SER A 4 -5.78 20.42 0.42
N THR A 5 -4.60 19.81 0.23
CA THR A 5 -4.44 18.66 -0.66
C THR A 5 -5.46 17.63 -0.22
N GLU A 6 -6.58 17.53 -0.93
CA GLU A 6 -7.65 16.63 -0.54
C GLU A 6 -7.14 15.21 -0.75
N LEU A 7 -7.01 14.49 0.35
CA LEU A 7 -6.45 13.15 0.40
C LEU A 7 -7.57 12.23 0.86
N SER A 8 -7.84 11.20 0.06
CA SER A 8 -8.82 10.17 0.38
C SER A 8 -8.10 8.97 0.97
N ILE A 9 -8.62 8.43 2.07
CA ILE A 9 -8.15 7.17 2.64
C ILE A 9 -9.23 6.12 2.38
N ARG A 10 -8.85 5.03 1.71
CA ARG A 10 -9.75 3.91 1.41
C ARG A 10 -9.09 2.57 1.68
N PRO A 11 -9.86 1.49 1.89
CA PRO A 11 -9.30 0.15 1.89
C PRO A 11 -8.47 -0.10 0.63
N ALA A 12 -7.30 -0.71 0.82
CA ALA A 12 -6.44 -1.10 -0.27
C ALA A 12 -7.00 -2.34 -0.98
N THR A 13 -6.87 -2.34 -2.30
CA THR A 13 -7.25 -3.43 -3.20
C THR A 13 -6.00 -4.07 -3.78
N THR A 14 -6.13 -5.24 -4.39
CA THR A 14 -4.99 -5.87 -5.08
C THR A 14 -4.44 -5.02 -6.23
N GLY A 15 -5.21 -4.07 -6.76
CA GLY A 15 -4.75 -3.10 -7.77
C GLY A 15 -3.68 -2.14 -7.23
N ASP A 16 -3.66 -1.89 -5.92
CA ASP A 16 -2.73 -0.94 -5.29
C ASP A 16 -1.33 -1.55 -5.06
N ALA A 17 -1.16 -2.86 -5.29
CA ALA A 17 0.09 -3.57 -5.04
C ALA A 17 1.30 -2.97 -5.78
N GLY A 18 1.08 -2.40 -6.97
CA GLY A 18 2.11 -1.72 -7.74
C GLY A 18 2.57 -0.42 -7.07
N ALA A 19 1.65 0.42 -6.60
CA ALA A 19 1.99 1.68 -5.96
C ALA A 19 2.64 1.46 -4.59
N ILE A 20 2.10 0.52 -3.80
CA ILE A 20 2.68 0.11 -2.50
C ILE A 20 4.11 -0.42 -2.69
N HIS A 21 4.35 -1.20 -3.76
CA HIS A 21 5.69 -1.68 -4.11
C HIS A 21 6.67 -0.53 -4.38
N THR A 22 6.25 0.47 -5.15
CA THR A 22 7.05 1.67 -5.43
C THR A 22 7.41 2.41 -4.15
N ILE A 23 6.40 2.71 -3.31
CA ILE A 23 6.59 3.40 -2.02
C ILE A 23 7.59 2.63 -1.15
N LEU A 24 7.40 1.32 -0.97
CA LEU A 24 8.29 0.48 -0.18
C LEU A 24 9.75 0.50 -0.66
N ARG A 25 9.98 0.53 -1.98
CA ARG A 25 11.33 0.60 -2.55
C ARG A 25 11.95 1.98 -2.41
N GLU A 26 11.19 3.05 -2.63
CA GLU A 26 11.68 4.42 -2.54
C GLU A 26 12.10 4.78 -1.10
N LEU A 27 11.41 4.24 -0.10
CA LEU A 27 11.81 4.37 1.30
C LEU A 27 13.17 3.73 1.58
N GLY A 28 13.50 2.63 0.87
CA GLY A 28 14.77 1.93 1.01
C GLY A 28 14.97 1.25 2.38
N TRP A 29 13.97 1.24 3.27
CA TRP A 29 14.11 0.75 4.65
C TRP A 29 14.32 -0.77 4.74
N PHE A 30 13.80 -1.54 3.79
CA PHE A 30 13.76 -2.99 3.87
C PHE A 30 14.77 -3.64 2.91
N ASN A 31 15.92 -4.04 3.45
CA ASN A 31 16.99 -4.69 2.68
C ASN A 31 16.54 -5.91 1.86
N HIS A 32 15.58 -6.69 2.37
CA HIS A 32 15.04 -7.83 1.64
C HIS A 32 14.23 -7.39 0.42
N VAL A 33 13.31 -6.43 0.58
CA VAL A 33 12.53 -5.85 -0.52
C VAL A 33 13.44 -5.21 -1.56
N ASN A 34 14.50 -4.53 -1.12
CA ASN A 34 15.44 -3.86 -2.03
C ASN A 34 16.20 -4.85 -2.94
N LYS A 35 16.44 -6.09 -2.48
CA LYS A 35 17.19 -7.11 -3.22
C LYS A 35 16.31 -8.11 -3.98
N GLU A 36 15.05 -8.24 -3.58
CA GLU A 36 14.06 -9.09 -4.24
C GLU A 36 13.74 -8.56 -5.65
N SER A 37 13.19 -9.38 -6.55
CA SER A 37 12.73 -8.87 -7.84
C SER A 37 11.44 -8.04 -7.68
N PRO A 38 11.19 -7.00 -8.51
CA PRO A 38 9.93 -6.26 -8.46
C PRO A 38 8.69 -7.15 -8.61
N ALA A 39 8.77 -8.22 -9.42
CA ALA A 39 7.66 -9.14 -9.64
C ALA A 39 7.33 -9.95 -8.38
N ASP A 40 8.36 -10.43 -7.68
CA ASP A 40 8.20 -11.20 -6.44
C ASP A 40 7.62 -10.32 -5.33
N THR A 41 8.14 -9.09 -5.18
CA THR A 41 7.61 -8.15 -4.18
C THR A 41 6.14 -7.83 -4.45
N LYS A 42 5.76 -7.54 -5.70
CA LYS A 42 4.35 -7.28 -6.08
C LYS A 42 3.45 -8.49 -5.83
N THR A 43 3.94 -9.69 -6.11
CA THR A 43 3.23 -10.94 -5.83
C THR A 43 2.97 -11.10 -4.33
N ARG A 44 3.99 -10.87 -3.49
CA ARG A 44 3.85 -10.95 -2.03
C ARG A 44 2.87 -9.90 -1.48
N ILE A 45 2.96 -8.65 -1.94
CA ILE A 45 2.03 -7.59 -1.52
C ILE A 45 0.59 -7.98 -1.91
N THR A 46 0.40 -8.48 -3.12
CA THR A 46 -0.91 -8.95 -3.60
C THR A 46 -1.48 -10.06 -2.71
N GLN A 47 -0.64 -11.02 -2.31
CA GLN A 47 -1.05 -12.11 -1.40
C GLN A 47 -1.46 -11.57 -0.03
N HIS A 48 -0.69 -10.62 0.54
CA HIS A 48 -1.03 -10.00 1.81
C HIS A 48 -2.36 -9.25 1.74
N LEU A 49 -2.57 -8.45 0.69
CA LEU A 49 -3.83 -7.72 0.49
C LEU A 49 -5.04 -8.66 0.38
N LYS A 50 -4.87 -9.83 -0.28
CA LYS A 50 -5.92 -10.85 -0.34
C LYS A 50 -6.25 -11.45 1.02
N LEU A 51 -5.22 -11.79 1.81
CA LEU A 51 -5.38 -12.37 3.14
C LEU A 51 -6.06 -11.39 4.09
N TYR A 52 -5.58 -10.15 4.12
CA TYR A 52 -6.08 -9.11 5.02
C TYR A 52 -7.52 -8.71 4.71
N ASN A 53 -7.91 -8.66 3.44
CA ASN A 53 -9.30 -8.41 3.06
C ASN A 53 -10.25 -9.59 3.35
N SER A 54 -9.73 -10.78 3.71
CA SER A 54 -10.55 -11.98 3.93
C SER A 54 -10.84 -12.30 5.40
N ASP A 55 -10.03 -11.80 6.34
CA ASP A 55 -10.09 -12.20 7.75
C ASP A 55 -10.62 -11.08 8.68
N GLU A 56 -10.87 -9.86 8.16
CA GLU A 56 -11.29 -8.63 8.89
C GLU A 56 -10.39 -8.23 10.09
N SER A 57 -9.40 -9.05 10.42
CA SER A 57 -8.46 -8.90 11.53
C SER A 57 -7.37 -7.89 11.21
N HIS A 58 -7.12 -7.57 9.94
CA HIS A 58 -6.10 -6.61 9.54
C HIS A 58 -6.59 -5.84 8.32
N THR A 59 -6.50 -4.51 8.36
CA THR A 59 -6.92 -3.67 7.25
C THR A 59 -5.74 -2.87 6.72
N VAL A 60 -5.48 -2.98 5.43
CA VAL A 60 -4.55 -2.11 4.72
C VAL A 60 -5.35 -0.98 4.10
N PHE A 61 -4.92 0.26 4.29
CA PHE A 61 -5.50 1.41 3.63
C PHE A 61 -4.50 2.03 2.65
N ALA A 62 -5.02 2.55 1.55
CA ALA A 62 -4.30 3.36 0.58
C ALA A 62 -4.73 4.82 0.71
N ALA A 63 -3.76 5.72 0.67
CA ALA A 63 -3.95 7.16 0.58
C ALA A 63 -3.89 7.57 -0.90
N GLU A 64 -4.96 8.16 -1.40
CA GLU A 64 -5.14 8.55 -2.79
C GLU A 64 -5.22 10.08 -2.90
N ASN A 65 -4.52 10.65 -3.88
CA ASN A 65 -4.63 12.08 -4.21
C ASN A 65 -5.81 12.35 -5.16
N GLN A 66 -6.05 13.61 -5.50
CA GLN A 66 -7.14 14.03 -6.40
C GLN A 66 -7.04 13.46 -7.82
N ASN A 67 -5.86 12.97 -8.24
CA ASN A 67 -5.64 12.37 -9.56
C ASN A 67 -5.91 10.86 -9.58
N GLY A 68 -6.28 10.27 -8.43
CA GLY A 68 -6.42 8.82 -8.30
C GLY A 68 -5.11 8.08 -8.04
N GLU A 69 -4.02 8.79 -7.74
CA GLU A 69 -2.72 8.19 -7.51
C GLU A 69 -2.56 7.81 -6.04
N VAL A 70 -2.13 6.57 -5.78
CA VAL A 70 -1.79 6.12 -4.43
C VAL A 70 -0.44 6.69 -4.03
N ILE A 71 -0.45 7.57 -3.03
CA ILE A 71 0.72 8.30 -2.52
C ILE A 71 1.17 7.84 -1.14
N GLY A 72 0.44 6.90 -0.54
CA GLY A 72 0.75 6.35 0.77
C GLY A 72 -0.04 5.09 1.05
N TYR A 73 0.42 4.32 2.03
CA TYR A 73 -0.34 3.18 2.56
C TYR A 73 -0.10 3.04 4.06
N LEU A 74 -1.04 2.42 4.76
CA LEU A 74 -0.90 2.09 6.18
C LEU A 74 -1.53 0.73 6.47
N THR A 75 -0.94 0.00 7.42
CA THR A 75 -1.46 -1.28 7.92
C THR A 75 -2.00 -1.08 9.32
N CYS A 76 -3.26 -1.45 9.53
CA CYS A 76 -3.92 -1.41 10.83
C CYS A 76 -4.20 -2.83 11.31
N SER A 77 -3.72 -3.14 12.52
CA SER A 77 -3.93 -4.43 13.18
C SER A 77 -4.48 -4.15 14.59
N PRO A 78 -5.64 -4.72 14.98
CA PRO A 78 -6.12 -4.71 16.35
C PRO A 78 -5.16 -5.57 17.20
N PHE A 79 -4.81 -5.03 18.36
CA PHE A 79 -3.98 -5.69 19.38
C PHE A 79 -4.79 -6.69 20.20
#